data_AF-A0A182JVY3-F1
#
_entry.id   AF-A0A182JVY3-F1
#
_cell.length_a   1.000
_cell.length_b   1.000
_cell.length_c   1.000
_cell.angle_alpha   90.00
_cell.angle_beta   90.00
_cell.angle_gamma   90.00
#
_symmetry.space_group_name_H-M   'P 1'
#
loop_
_entity.id
_entity.type
_entity.pdbx_description
1 polymer ?
#
loop_
_entity_poly.entity_id
_entity_poly.type
_entity_poly.pdbx_seq_one_letter_code
_entity_poly.pdbx_strand_id
1 'polypeptide(L)'
;MAFQKMFSCILLVGLLVLYMIWDVNYFLRCVATLGYGMLFQRKRKVTDQTAIYGLCTTQDVDIFIRHMNNARYLRELDFARFHFYGLTGIYGKIKAKRGGAVQGASSVRYRRTIPIFTAYKITTKLVWWDEKAIYLEQQFVTLADGFVRAVAMSKQCITNVDVLELMKEFPSAEQRPPMPEELKLWLDSIELSSQKLRKDK
;
A
#
# COMPACT_ATOMS: atom_id res chain seq x y z
N MET A 1 2.55 25.99 -41.84
CA MET A 1 3.33 24.78 -41.48
C MET A 1 4.33 25.02 -40.34
N ALA A 2 5.11 26.12 -40.34
CA ALA A 2 6.07 26.43 -39.26
C ALA A 2 5.42 26.69 -37.89
N PHE A 3 4.32 27.46 -37.84
CA PHE A 3 3.58 27.75 -36.60
C PHE A 3 3.04 26.49 -35.91
N GLN A 4 2.52 25.53 -36.69
CA GLN A 4 2.00 24.27 -36.16
C GLN A 4 3.13 23.38 -35.61
N LYS A 5 4.29 23.33 -36.27
CA LYS A 5 5.48 22.64 -35.76
C LYS A 5 5.98 23.27 -34.45
N MET A 6 6.04 24.61 -34.38
CA MET A 6 6.44 25.34 -33.18
C MET A 6 5.48 25.10 -32.01
N PHE A 7 4.17 25.15 -32.26
CA PHE A 7 3.15 24.84 -31.25
C PHE A 7 3.26 23.39 -30.74
N SER A 8 3.44 22.42 -31.64
CA SER A 8 3.66 21.02 -31.26
C SER A 8 4.92 20.83 -30.41
N CYS A 9 6.02 21.52 -30.72
CA CYS A 9 7.24 21.46 -29.91
C CYS A 9 7.02 22.05 -28.50
N ILE A 10 6.36 23.21 -28.39
CA ILE A 10 6.05 23.83 -27.10
C ILE A 10 5.16 22.91 -26.25
N LEU A 11 4.15 22.30 -26.87
CA LEU A 11 3.27 21.34 -26.19
C LEU A 11 4.04 20.12 -25.69
N LEU A 12 4.92 19.53 -26.52
CA LEU A 12 5.72 18.36 -26.14
C LEU A 12 6.67 18.68 -24.98
N VAL A 13 7.36 19.82 -25.03
CA VAL A 13 8.24 20.27 -23.93
C VAL A 13 7.41 20.50 -22.66
N GLY A 14 6.24 21.13 -22.78
CA GLY A 14 5.32 21.32 -21.66
C GLY A 14 4.89 20.00 -21.01
N LEU A 15 4.51 19.01 -21.83
CA LEU A 15 4.14 17.68 -21.34
C LEU A 15 5.31 16.95 -20.67
N LEU A 16 6.52 17.05 -21.23
CA LEU A 16 7.73 16.48 -20.62
C LEU A 16 8.05 17.13 -19.28
N VAL A 17 7.94 18.45 -19.17
CA VAL A 17 8.13 19.18 -17.90
C VAL A 17 7.10 18.76 -16.87
N LEU A 18 5.82 18.66 -17.26
CA LEU A 18 4.78 18.15 -16.37
C LEU A 18 5.06 16.72 -15.91
N TYR A 19 5.52 15.84 -16.80
CA TYR A 19 5.90 14.47 -16.46
C TYR A 19 7.13 14.40 -15.54
N MET A 20 8.06 15.35 -15.62
CA MET A 20 9.20 15.42 -14.70
C MET A 20 8.81 15.95 -13.31
N ILE A 21 7.84 16.87 -13.25
CA ILE A 21 7.38 17.47 -11.99
C ILE A 21 6.42 16.54 -11.25
N TRP A 22 5.56 15.84 -11.98
CA TRP A 22 4.55 14.96 -11.41
C TRP A 22 4.97 13.50 -11.51
N ASP A 23 4.73 12.72 -10.46
CA ASP A 23 4.91 11.28 -10.52
C ASP A 23 3.77 10.60 -11.30
N VAL A 24 3.73 10.82 -12.61
CA VAL A 24 2.67 10.34 -13.50
C VAL A 24 2.55 8.82 -13.43
N ASN A 25 3.68 8.10 -13.35
CA ASN A 25 3.68 6.64 -13.25
C ASN A 25 2.99 6.14 -11.98
N TYR A 26 3.19 6.83 -10.85
CA TYR A 26 2.47 6.51 -9.61
C TYR A 26 0.95 6.62 -9.79
N PHE A 27 0.45 7.72 -10.35
CA PHE A 27 -0.99 7.90 -10.56
C PHE A 27 -1.57 6.89 -11.56
N LEU A 28 -0.88 6.65 -12.68
CA LEU A 28 -1.28 5.64 -13.66
C LEU A 28 -1.33 4.25 -13.03
N ARG A 29 -0.33 3.88 -12.22
CA ARG A 29 -0.29 2.58 -11.54
C ARG A 29 -1.39 2.45 -10.48
N CYS A 30 -1.71 3.51 -9.75
CA CYS A 30 -2.85 3.56 -8.85
C CYS A 30 -4.16 3.27 -9.59
N VAL A 31 -4.43 4.01 -10.68
CA VAL A 31 -5.66 3.86 -11.48
C VAL A 31 -5.72 2.46 -12.10
N ALA A 32 -4.63 1.96 -12.66
CA ALA A 32 -4.57 0.63 -13.27
C ALA A 32 -4.80 -0.47 -12.24
N THR A 33 -4.15 -0.40 -11.08
CA THR A 33 -4.28 -1.42 -10.01
C THR A 33 -5.70 -1.46 -9.46
N LEU A 34 -6.27 -0.30 -9.15
CA LEU A 34 -7.64 -0.19 -8.67
C LEU A 34 -8.66 -0.60 -9.74
N GLY A 35 -8.52 -0.06 -10.96
CA GLY A 35 -9.39 -0.36 -12.09
C GLY A 35 -9.40 -1.85 -12.41
N TYR A 36 -8.22 -2.48 -12.47
CA TYR A 36 -8.11 -3.92 -12.70
C TYR A 36 -8.82 -4.73 -11.61
N GLY A 37 -8.57 -4.40 -10.33
CA GLY A 37 -9.24 -5.06 -9.21
C GLY A 37 -10.76 -4.88 -9.24
N MET A 38 -11.26 -3.68 -9.52
CA MET A 38 -12.69 -3.39 -9.53
C MET A 38 -13.44 -3.99 -10.71
N LEU A 39 -12.80 -4.09 -11.89
CA LEU A 39 -13.45 -4.57 -13.12
C LEU A 39 -13.32 -6.08 -13.31
N PHE A 40 -12.20 -6.68 -12.91
CA PHE A 40 -11.88 -8.08 -13.25
C PHE A 40 -11.81 -9.02 -12.04
N GLN A 41 -11.78 -8.51 -10.82
CA GLN A 41 -11.70 -9.35 -9.62
C GLN A 41 -12.99 -9.29 -8.79
N ARG A 42 -13.33 -10.42 -8.18
CA ARG A 42 -14.48 -10.50 -7.27
C ARG A 42 -14.18 -9.72 -5.99
N LYS A 43 -15.23 -9.13 -5.40
CA LYS A 43 -15.18 -8.56 -4.05
C LYS A 43 -14.71 -9.61 -3.05
N ARG A 44 -14.00 -9.16 -2.02
CA ARG A 44 -13.36 -10.00 -1.01
C ARG A 44 -13.87 -9.63 0.38
N LYS A 45 -13.88 -10.60 1.29
CA LYS A 45 -14.12 -10.32 2.70
C LYS A 45 -12.94 -9.53 3.25
N VAL A 46 -13.17 -8.69 4.26
CA VAL A 46 -12.07 -7.96 4.93
C VAL A 46 -11.05 -8.89 5.59
N THR A 47 -11.42 -10.14 5.86
CA THR A 47 -10.54 -11.18 6.40
C THR A 47 -9.85 -12.02 5.34
N ASP A 48 -10.24 -11.88 4.06
CA ASP A 48 -9.56 -12.56 2.96
C ASP A 48 -8.22 -11.90 2.67
N GLN A 49 -7.29 -12.69 2.15
CA GLN A 49 -6.05 -12.16 1.58
C GLN A 49 -6.29 -11.69 0.15
N THR A 50 -5.78 -10.51 -0.21
CA THR A 50 -5.74 -10.03 -1.60
C THR A 50 -4.32 -10.09 -2.14
N ALA A 51 -4.17 -10.01 -3.47
CA ALA A 51 -2.85 -9.93 -4.09
C ALA A 51 -2.86 -9.02 -5.32
N ILE A 52 -1.79 -8.24 -5.46
CA ILE A 52 -1.43 -7.56 -6.70
C ILE A 52 -0.15 -8.17 -7.26
N TYR A 53 0.06 -8.03 -8.56
CA TYR A 53 1.21 -8.56 -9.28
C TYR A 53 2.02 -7.42 -9.90
N GLY A 54 3.34 -7.58 -9.93
CA GLY A 54 4.26 -6.59 -10.46
C GLY A 54 5.51 -7.22 -11.06
N LEU A 55 6.21 -6.42 -11.86
CA LEU A 55 7.52 -6.72 -12.39
C LEU A 55 8.49 -5.68 -11.83
N CYS A 56 9.66 -6.10 -11.33
CA CYS A 56 10.71 -5.17 -10.94
C CYS A 56 11.31 -4.57 -12.23
N THR A 57 11.05 -3.30 -12.50
CA THR A 57 11.47 -2.63 -13.74
C THR A 57 12.68 -1.72 -13.52
N THR A 58 13.17 -1.10 -14.60
CA THR A 58 14.24 -0.11 -14.53
C THR A 58 13.89 1.13 -13.70
N GLN A 59 12.60 1.40 -13.44
CA GLN A 59 12.18 2.50 -12.56
C GLN A 59 12.25 2.13 -11.08
N ASP A 60 12.37 0.84 -10.77
CA ASP A 60 12.30 0.31 -9.41
C ASP A 60 13.68 0.06 -8.79
N VAL A 61 14.74 0.12 -9.57
CA VAL A 61 16.08 -0.26 -9.12
C VAL A 61 16.85 0.87 -8.42
N ASP A 62 17.86 0.47 -7.66
CA ASP A 62 18.84 1.36 -7.05
C ASP A 62 19.89 1.87 -8.06
N ILE A 63 20.84 2.68 -7.57
CA ILE A 63 21.93 3.25 -8.39
C ILE A 63 22.80 2.17 -9.07
N PHE A 64 22.82 0.96 -8.51
CA PHE A 64 23.57 -0.16 -9.07
C PHE A 64 22.78 -0.96 -10.11
N ILE A 65 21.50 -0.64 -10.33
CA ILE A 65 20.62 -1.27 -11.33
C ILE A 65 20.56 -2.80 -11.15
N ARG A 66 20.59 -3.28 -9.90
CA ARG A 66 20.62 -4.72 -9.60
C ARG A 66 19.31 -5.25 -9.06
N HIS A 67 18.67 -4.48 -8.19
CA HIS A 67 17.52 -4.93 -7.43
C HIS A 67 16.63 -3.78 -7.05
N MET A 68 15.39 -4.12 -6.69
CA MET A 68 14.40 -3.17 -6.21
C MET A 68 14.96 -2.36 -5.04
N ASN A 69 14.92 -1.04 -5.19
CA ASN A 69 15.29 -0.08 -4.17
C ASN A 69 14.36 -0.23 -2.95
N ASN A 70 14.91 -0.10 -1.74
CA ASN A 70 14.16 -0.22 -0.49
C ASN A 70 12.94 0.73 -0.42
N ALA A 71 13.05 1.96 -0.90
CA ALA A 71 11.94 2.91 -0.94
C ALA A 71 10.80 2.45 -1.85
N ARG A 72 11.10 1.63 -2.88
CA ARG A 72 10.09 1.09 -3.79
C ARG A 72 9.20 0.06 -3.11
N TYR A 73 9.72 -0.71 -2.14
CA TYR A 73 8.88 -1.61 -1.36
C TYR A 73 7.75 -0.84 -0.66
N LEU A 74 8.08 0.25 0.05
CA LEU A 74 7.06 1.07 0.74
C LEU A 74 6.04 1.67 -0.23
N ARG A 75 6.51 2.21 -1.36
CA ARG A 75 5.62 2.71 -2.41
C ARG A 75 4.68 1.63 -2.94
N GLU A 76 5.19 0.42 -3.16
CA GLU A 76 4.39 -0.70 -3.65
C GLU A 76 3.32 -1.14 -2.65
N LEU A 77 3.54 -0.92 -1.35
CA LEU A 77 2.51 -1.16 -0.32
C LEU A 77 1.28 -0.26 -0.52
N ASP A 78 1.42 0.94 -1.10
CA ASP A 78 0.29 1.85 -1.37
C ASP A 78 -0.68 1.20 -2.35
N PHE A 79 -0.17 0.72 -3.48
CA PHE A 79 -0.98 0.06 -4.51
C PHE A 79 -1.67 -1.19 -3.95
N ALA A 80 -0.94 -2.00 -3.17
CA ALA A 80 -1.48 -3.20 -2.55
C ALA A 80 -2.56 -2.89 -1.51
N ARG A 81 -2.43 -1.77 -0.77
CA ARG A 81 -3.45 -1.29 0.18
C ARG A 81 -4.69 -0.75 -0.53
N PHE A 82 -4.51 0.09 -1.55
CA PHE A 82 -5.63 0.62 -2.32
C PHE A 82 -6.42 -0.49 -3.01
N HIS A 83 -5.72 -1.48 -3.56
CA HIS A 83 -6.33 -2.69 -4.10
C HIS A 83 -7.16 -3.44 -3.05
N PHE A 84 -6.58 -3.71 -1.87
CA PHE A 84 -7.28 -4.33 -0.75
C PHE A 84 -8.53 -3.53 -0.35
N TYR A 85 -8.43 -2.21 -0.27
CA TYR A 85 -9.55 -1.32 0.03
C TYR A 85 -10.67 -1.39 -1.02
N GLY A 86 -10.32 -1.39 -2.30
CA GLY A 86 -11.28 -1.48 -3.40
C GLY A 86 -12.01 -2.81 -3.43
N LEU A 87 -11.31 -3.92 -3.17
CA LEU A 87 -11.91 -5.26 -3.19
C LEU A 87 -12.75 -5.56 -1.95
N THR A 88 -12.38 -5.04 -0.80
CA THR A 88 -13.11 -5.29 0.46
C THR A 88 -14.22 -4.27 0.70
N GLY A 89 -14.14 -3.08 0.10
CA GLY A 89 -15.09 -2.00 0.29
C GLY A 89 -14.90 -1.22 1.60
N ILE A 90 -13.88 -1.53 2.41
CA ILE A 90 -13.61 -0.87 3.69
C ILE A 90 -13.43 0.64 3.54
N TYR A 91 -12.70 1.07 2.51
CA TYR A 91 -12.50 2.50 2.28
C TYR A 91 -13.77 3.22 1.84
N GLY A 92 -14.67 2.54 1.13
CA GLY A 92 -15.98 3.09 0.78
C GLY A 92 -16.81 3.43 2.03
N LYS A 93 -16.83 2.52 3.02
CA LYS A 93 -17.51 2.75 4.31
C LYS A 93 -16.85 3.84 5.15
N ILE A 94 -15.52 3.89 5.18
CA ILE A 94 -14.76 4.98 5.84
C ILE A 94 -15.14 6.33 5.22
N LYS A 95 -15.13 6.42 3.89
CA LYS A 95 -15.48 7.64 3.15
C LYS A 95 -16.94 8.05 3.35
N ALA A 96 -17.86 7.11 3.42
CA ALA A 96 -19.28 7.38 3.70
C ALA A 96 -19.48 8.09 5.05
N LYS A 97 -18.61 7.82 6.03
CA LYS A 97 -18.57 8.48 7.34
C LYS A 97 -17.64 9.71 7.37
N ARG A 98 -17.25 10.25 6.21
CA ARG A 98 -16.32 11.39 6.07
C ARG A 98 -14.95 11.16 6.75
N GLY A 99 -14.55 9.90 6.88
CA GLY A 99 -13.23 9.51 7.35
C GLY A 99 -12.19 9.46 6.25
N GLY A 100 -10.97 9.13 6.66
CA GLY A 100 -9.82 8.86 5.80
C GLY A 100 -8.94 7.77 6.41
N ALA A 101 -7.96 7.30 5.63
CA ALA A 101 -6.96 6.34 6.08
C ALA A 101 -5.57 6.95 5.86
N VAL A 102 -4.75 6.98 6.90
CA VAL A 102 -3.41 7.57 6.90
C VAL A 102 -2.40 6.53 7.39
N GLN A 103 -1.25 6.46 6.72
CA GLN A 103 -0.14 5.62 7.18
C GLN A 103 0.39 6.18 8.51
N GLY A 104 0.14 5.48 9.62
CA GLY A 104 0.58 5.90 10.95
C GLY A 104 1.97 5.39 11.31
N ALA A 105 2.27 4.14 10.93
CA ALA A 105 3.58 3.52 11.13
C ALA A 105 3.74 2.32 10.19
N SER A 106 4.98 1.99 9.82
CA SER A 106 5.30 0.78 9.07
C SER A 106 6.60 0.16 9.58
N SER A 107 6.65 -1.16 9.66
CA SER A 107 7.87 -1.93 9.89
C SER A 107 8.09 -2.87 8.72
N VAL A 108 9.28 -2.83 8.11
CA VAL A 108 9.62 -3.68 6.96
C VAL A 108 10.84 -4.52 7.29
N ARG A 109 10.69 -5.84 7.15
CA ARG A 109 11.78 -6.80 7.26
C ARG A 109 12.14 -7.34 5.89
N TYR A 110 13.34 -7.00 5.44
CA TYR A 110 13.91 -7.51 4.20
C TYR A 110 14.61 -8.84 4.45
N ARG A 111 14.27 -9.85 3.66
CA ARG A 111 14.88 -11.19 3.73
C ARG A 111 15.88 -11.38 2.60
N ARG A 112 15.45 -11.08 1.36
CA ARG A 112 16.28 -11.12 0.15
C ARG A 112 15.81 -10.05 -0.83
N THR A 113 16.72 -9.61 -1.69
CA THR A 113 16.41 -8.64 -2.74
C THR A 113 15.51 -9.24 -3.82
N ILE A 114 14.75 -8.39 -4.51
CA ILE A 114 14.03 -8.70 -5.75
C ILE A 114 14.91 -8.17 -6.90
N PRO A 115 15.54 -9.04 -7.71
CA PRO A 115 16.35 -8.60 -8.84
C PRO A 115 15.53 -7.86 -9.89
N ILE A 116 16.20 -7.04 -10.70
CA ILE A 116 15.57 -6.43 -11.89
C ILE A 116 14.97 -7.51 -12.79
N PHE A 117 13.86 -7.19 -13.44
CA PHE A 117 13.07 -8.06 -14.31
C PHE A 117 12.51 -9.32 -13.63
N THR A 118 12.47 -9.33 -12.30
CA THR A 118 11.82 -10.41 -11.55
C THR A 118 10.36 -10.08 -11.30
N ALA A 119 9.47 -11.00 -11.68
CA ALA A 119 8.05 -10.92 -11.37
C ALA A 119 7.80 -11.30 -9.90
N TYR A 120 6.94 -10.53 -9.24
CA TYR A 120 6.56 -10.73 -7.85
C TYR A 120 5.05 -10.48 -7.67
N LYS A 121 4.53 -10.97 -6.54
CA LYS A 121 3.21 -10.58 -6.03
C LYS A 121 3.35 -9.97 -4.64
N ILE A 122 2.43 -9.08 -4.31
CA ILE A 122 2.28 -8.55 -2.95
C ILE A 122 0.97 -9.06 -2.43
N THR A 123 1.02 -9.86 -1.36
CA THR A 123 -0.18 -10.32 -0.67
C THR A 123 -0.49 -9.36 0.47
N THR A 124 -1.75 -8.93 0.62
CA THR A 124 -2.19 -8.05 1.71
C THR A 124 -3.24 -8.76 2.55
N LYS A 125 -3.08 -8.73 3.87
CA LYS A 125 -4.02 -9.32 4.82
C LYS A 125 -4.27 -8.36 5.98
N LEU A 126 -5.54 -8.18 6.36
CA LEU A 126 -5.92 -7.56 7.62
C LEU A 126 -5.63 -8.53 8.76
N VAL A 127 -4.68 -8.17 9.62
CA VAL A 127 -4.25 -9.05 10.73
C VAL A 127 -4.91 -8.68 12.06
N TRP A 128 -5.24 -7.41 12.27
CA TRP A 128 -5.85 -6.93 13.50
C TRP A 128 -6.40 -5.50 13.35
N TRP A 129 -7.13 -5.00 14.34
CA TRP A 129 -7.63 -3.61 14.40
C TRP A 129 -7.94 -3.18 15.85
N ASP A 130 -7.81 -1.88 16.14
CA ASP A 130 -8.25 -1.25 17.40
C ASP A 130 -9.33 -0.20 17.11
N GLU A 131 -9.59 0.74 18.03
CA GLU A 131 -10.60 1.80 17.87
C GLU A 131 -10.19 2.84 16.81
N LYS A 132 -8.89 2.97 16.54
CA LYS A 132 -8.30 4.06 15.73
C LYS A 132 -7.62 3.58 14.46
N ALA A 133 -7.26 2.31 14.36
CA ALA A 133 -6.43 1.81 13.27
C ALA A 133 -6.76 0.38 12.86
N ILE A 134 -6.53 0.10 11.58
CA ILE A 134 -6.43 -1.27 11.04
C ILE A 134 -4.96 -1.62 10.79
N TYR A 135 -4.62 -2.89 10.96
CA TYR A 135 -3.26 -3.40 10.84
C TYR A 135 -3.18 -4.40 9.69
N LEU A 136 -2.33 -4.11 8.72
CA LEU A 136 -2.15 -4.92 7.53
C LEU A 136 -0.77 -5.56 7.53
N GLU A 137 -0.71 -6.85 7.23
CA GLU A 137 0.52 -7.53 6.85
C GLU A 137 0.59 -7.64 5.34
N GLN A 138 1.75 -7.30 4.78
CA GLN A 138 2.00 -7.30 3.35
C GLN A 138 3.28 -8.07 3.04
N GLN A 139 3.21 -9.08 2.18
CA GLN A 139 4.37 -9.91 1.84
C GLN A 139 4.70 -9.80 0.35
N PHE A 140 5.97 -9.53 0.05
CA PHE A 140 6.51 -9.59 -1.30
C PHE A 140 6.98 -11.00 -1.60
N VAL A 141 6.39 -11.65 -2.60
CA VAL A 141 6.69 -13.03 -2.95
C VAL A 141 7.13 -13.10 -4.41
N THR A 142 8.34 -13.59 -4.66
CA THR A 142 8.83 -13.79 -6.03
C THR A 142 8.13 -14.97 -6.69
N LEU A 143 7.67 -14.80 -7.93
CA LEU A 143 6.87 -15.84 -8.61
C LEU A 143 7.71 -17.03 -9.05
N ALA A 144 9.00 -16.80 -9.35
CA ALA A 144 9.90 -17.85 -9.86
C ALA A 144 10.20 -18.94 -8.82
N ASP A 145 10.27 -18.59 -7.54
CA ASP A 145 10.67 -19.50 -6.45
C ASP A 145 9.68 -19.53 -5.27
N GLY A 146 8.62 -18.72 -5.29
CA GLY A 146 7.66 -18.60 -4.20
C GLY A 146 8.25 -18.00 -2.91
N PHE A 147 9.45 -17.43 -2.94
CA PHE A 147 10.13 -16.98 -1.73
C PHE A 147 9.59 -15.62 -1.27
N VAL A 148 9.29 -15.50 0.03
CA VAL A 148 8.93 -14.21 0.65
C VAL A 148 10.18 -13.34 0.80
N ARG A 149 10.33 -12.32 -0.04
CA ARG A 149 11.48 -11.41 -0.13
C ARG A 149 11.47 -10.33 0.93
N ALA A 150 10.29 -9.81 1.26
CA ALA A 150 10.09 -8.82 2.31
C ALA A 150 8.72 -9.01 2.96
N VAL A 151 8.61 -8.65 4.24
CA VAL A 151 7.36 -8.60 4.98
C VAL A 151 7.22 -7.21 5.59
N ALA A 152 6.07 -6.59 5.42
CA ALA A 152 5.75 -5.29 5.98
C ALA A 152 4.52 -5.37 6.89
N MET A 153 4.66 -4.89 8.12
CA MET A 153 3.54 -4.62 9.01
C MET A 153 3.18 -3.13 8.90
N SER A 154 1.90 -2.83 8.75
CA SER A 154 1.43 -1.49 8.41
C SER A 154 0.26 -1.07 9.29
N LYS A 155 0.41 0.07 10.00
CA LYS A 155 -0.63 0.69 10.81
C LYS A 155 -1.34 1.78 10.02
N GLN A 156 -2.63 1.60 9.78
CA GLN A 156 -3.48 2.54 9.05
C GLN A 156 -4.39 3.26 10.04
N CYS A 157 -4.06 4.49 10.38
CA CYS A 157 -4.89 5.33 11.24
C CYS A 157 -6.13 5.77 10.45
N ILE A 158 -7.30 5.47 10.99
CA ILE A 158 -8.58 5.87 10.43
C ILE A 158 -9.06 7.13 11.14
N THR A 159 -9.43 8.15 10.36
CA THR A 159 -9.89 9.43 10.90
C THR A 159 -11.42 9.50 10.92
N ASN A 160 -11.98 10.22 11.90
CA ASN A 160 -13.42 10.49 12.05
C ASN A 160 -14.34 9.25 12.15
N VAL A 161 -13.77 8.06 12.35
CA VAL A 161 -14.52 6.80 12.39
C VAL A 161 -13.95 5.93 13.50
N ASP A 162 -14.83 5.42 14.36
CA ASP A 162 -14.48 4.33 15.27
C ASP A 162 -14.36 3.04 14.47
N VAL A 163 -13.18 2.43 14.50
CA VAL A 163 -12.87 1.25 13.69
C VAL A 163 -13.57 0.00 14.24
N LEU A 164 -13.83 -0.11 15.54
CA LEU A 164 -14.57 -1.25 16.09
C LEU A 164 -16.01 -1.26 15.56
N GLU A 165 -16.67 -0.10 15.56
CA GLU A 165 -18.03 0.04 15.00
C GLU A 165 -18.04 -0.17 13.48
N LEU A 166 -17.03 0.32 12.77
CA LEU A 166 -16.88 0.09 11.32
C LEU A 166 -16.79 -1.40 11.01
N MET A 167 -16.01 -2.17 11.79
CA MET A 167 -15.75 -3.58 11.51
C MET A 167 -16.99 -4.46 11.74
N LYS A 168 -17.93 -4.05 12.61
CA LYS A 168 -19.24 -4.73 12.78
C LYS A 168 -20.09 -4.70 11.52
N GLU A 169 -19.87 -3.74 10.62
CA GLU A 169 -20.57 -3.69 9.33
C GLU A 169 -20.08 -4.75 8.33
N PHE A 170 -19.07 -5.55 8.70
CA PHE A 170 -18.55 -6.66 7.91
C PHE A 170 -18.86 -7.98 8.61
N PRO A 171 -19.79 -8.80 8.08
CA PRO A 171 -20.14 -10.09 8.70
C PRO A 171 -18.95 -11.03 8.89
N SER A 172 -17.93 -10.90 8.05
CA SER A 172 -16.70 -11.69 8.14
C SER A 172 -15.73 -11.26 9.25
N ALA A 173 -16.01 -10.16 9.95
CA ALA A 173 -15.14 -9.55 10.96
C ALA A 173 -15.88 -9.23 12.27
N GLU A 174 -16.98 -9.95 12.54
CA GLU A 174 -17.73 -9.84 13.79
C GLU A 174 -16.85 -10.12 15.01
N GLN A 175 -15.94 -11.10 14.89
CA GLN A 175 -14.93 -11.39 15.90
C GLN A 175 -13.56 -10.91 15.43
N ARG A 176 -12.94 -10.06 16.26
CA ARG A 176 -11.56 -9.64 16.07
C ARG A 176 -10.62 -10.82 16.32
N PRO A 177 -9.67 -11.12 15.41
CA PRO A 177 -8.71 -12.18 15.64
C PRO A 177 -7.84 -11.90 16.87
N PRO A 178 -7.26 -12.95 17.50
CA PRO A 178 -6.26 -12.73 18.55
C PRO A 178 -5.11 -11.90 17.99
N MET A 179 -4.62 -10.94 18.78
CA MET A 179 -3.51 -10.10 18.37
C MET A 179 -2.26 -10.96 18.14
N PRO A 180 -1.62 -10.93 16.96
CA PRO A 180 -0.35 -11.59 16.74
C PRO A 180 0.72 -11.07 17.71
N GLU A 181 1.57 -11.95 18.23
CA GLU A 181 2.62 -11.56 19.20
C GLU A 181 3.62 -10.56 18.61
N GLU A 182 4.02 -10.73 17.35
CA GLU A 182 4.86 -9.76 16.63
C GLU A 182 4.21 -8.37 16.57
N LEU A 183 2.89 -8.31 16.33
CA LEU A 183 2.15 -7.05 16.31
C LEU A 183 2.13 -6.41 17.70
N LYS A 184 1.93 -7.20 18.76
CA LYS A 184 1.96 -6.70 20.14
C LYS A 184 3.30 -6.05 20.46
N LEU A 185 4.40 -6.77 20.22
CA LEU A 185 5.76 -6.27 20.47
C LEU A 185 6.07 -5.01 19.65
N TRP A 186 5.60 -4.97 18.40
CA TRP A 186 5.76 -3.78 17.56
C TRP A 186 4.96 -2.58 18.08
N LEU A 187 3.73 -2.80 18.56
CA LEU A 187 2.91 -1.75 19.17
C LEU A 187 3.52 -1.24 20.48
N ASP A 188 4.04 -2.13 21.33
CA ASP A 188 4.74 -1.75 22.56
C ASP A 188 5.97 -0.89 22.24
N SER A 189 6.74 -1.25 21.19
CA SER A 189 7.85 -0.44 20.71
C SER A 189 7.40 0.94 20.20
N ILE A 190 6.26 1.04 19.50
CA ILE A 190 5.72 2.31 19.02
C ILE A 190 5.26 3.18 20.19
N GLU A 191 4.63 2.61 21.21
CA GLU A 191 4.18 3.36 22.39
C GLU A 191 5.37 3.89 23.19
N LEU A 192 6.40 3.07 23.42
CA LEU A 192 7.65 3.52 24.03
C LEU A 192 8.31 4.66 23.24
N SER A 193 8.30 4.56 21.90
CA SER A 193 8.80 5.65 21.06
C SER A 193 7.92 6.90 21.16
N SER A 194 6.60 6.74 21.24
CA SER A 194 5.63 7.83 21.32
C SER A 194 5.72 8.59 22.63
N GLN A 195 5.94 7.89 23.75
CA GLN A 195 6.11 8.49 25.08
C GLN A 195 7.28 9.48 25.11
N LYS A 196 8.39 9.17 24.43
CA LYS A 196 9.55 10.08 24.31
C LYS A 196 9.23 11.37 23.54
N LEU A 197 8.21 11.33 22.67
CA LEU A 197 7.79 12.46 21.83
C LEU A 197 6.68 13.29 22.46
N ARG A 198 5.92 12.70 23.40
CA ARG A 198 4.99 13.41 24.28
C ARG A 198 5.80 14.18 25.34
N LYS A 199 6.50 15.24 24.93
CA LYS A 199 7.03 16.22 25.89
C LYS A 199 5.89 16.69 26.78
N ASP A 200 6.20 16.89 28.07
CA ASP A 200 5.30 17.39 29.12
C ASP A 200 4.29 18.39 28.55
N LYS A 201 3.05 17.93 28.41
CA LYS A 201 1.89 18.82 28.27
C LYS A 201 1.27 18.97 29.63
#